data_AF-A0ABD1RQY1-F1
#
_entry.id   AF-A0ABD1RQY1-F1
#
_cell.length_a   1.000
_cell.length_b   1.000
_cell.length_c   1.000
_cell.angle_alpha   90.00
_cell.angle_beta   90.00
_cell.angle_gamma   90.00
#
_symmetry.space_group_name_H-M   'P 1'
#
loop_
_entity.id
_entity.type
_entity.pdbx_description
1 polymer ?
#
loop_
_entity_poly.entity_id
_entity_poly.type
_entity_poly.pdbx_seq_one_letter_code
_entity_poly.pdbx_strand_id
1 'polypeptide(L)'
;MAKLILFLTYAGILSAAIHGSHAVQYTVTNRAATTPGGARFNQEIGTQYSQQTLGSATSFIWRTFQQNTPSQRKNVQKVSLFIDDMDGVAYTSNNEIHVSARIHSR
;
A
#
# COMPACT_ATOMS: atom_id res chain seq x y z
N MET A 1 0.01 10.67 -46.38
CA MET A 1 0.07 9.32 -45.75
C MET A 1 1.18 9.20 -44.72
N ALA A 2 2.45 9.46 -45.05
CA ALA A 2 3.57 9.36 -44.10
C ALA A 2 3.45 10.24 -42.83
N LYS A 3 2.97 11.48 -42.96
CA LYS A 3 2.74 12.39 -41.81
C LYS A 3 1.64 11.91 -40.85
N LEU A 4 0.60 11.25 -41.38
CA LEU A 4 -0.50 10.70 -40.58
C LEU A 4 -0.04 9.45 -39.82
N ILE A 5 0.77 8.60 -40.48
CA ILE A 5 1.39 7.43 -39.85
C ILE A 5 2.34 7.85 -38.73
N LEU A 6 3.19 8.85 -38.97
CA LEU A 6 4.10 9.41 -37.94
C LEU A 6 3.33 9.98 -36.74
N PHE A 7 2.22 10.69 -36.98
CA PHE A 7 1.37 11.24 -35.91
C PHE A 7 0.69 10.14 -35.08
N LEU A 8 0.14 9.11 -35.74
CA LEU A 8 -0.48 7.95 -35.07
C LEU A 8 0.54 7.14 -34.26
N THR A 9 1.76 6.96 -34.76
CA THR A 9 2.84 6.30 -34.01
C THR A 9 3.27 7.11 -32.78
N TYR A 10 3.34 8.44 -32.90
CA TYR A 10 3.71 9.31 -31.78
C TYR A 10 2.63 9.33 -30.69
N ALA A 11 1.35 9.40 -31.07
CA ALA A 11 0.23 9.32 -30.15
C ALA A 11 0.15 7.97 -29.41
N GLY A 12 0.47 6.85 -30.09
CA GLY A 12 0.51 5.52 -29.46
C GLY A 12 1.62 5.39 -28.39
N ILE A 13 2.81 5.94 -28.64
CA ILE A 13 3.93 5.93 -27.69
C ILE A 13 3.63 6.84 -26.48
N LEU A 14 3.01 8.00 -26.71
CA LEU A 14 2.63 8.92 -25.61
C LEU A 14 1.55 8.31 -24.71
N SER A 15 0.60 7.57 -25.29
CA SER A 15 -0.44 6.85 -24.52
C SER A 15 0.17 5.76 -23.62
N ALA A 16 1.16 5.01 -24.12
CA ALA A 16 1.89 4.00 -23.35
C ALA A 16 2.65 4.59 -22.15
N ALA A 17 3.17 5.82 -22.29
CA ALA A 17 3.90 6.53 -21.24
C ALA A 17 3.00 7.08 -20.11
N ILE A 18 1.69 7.23 -20.33
CA ILE A 18 0.73 7.74 -19.32
C ILE A 18 0.22 6.62 -18.40
N HIS A 19 0.55 5.36 -18.66
CA HIS A 19 0.34 4.28 -17.69
C HIS A 19 1.38 4.39 -16.57
N GLY A 20 1.22 5.43 -15.73
CA GLY A 20 2.01 5.65 -14.53
C GLY A 20 2.10 4.36 -13.74
N SER A 21 3.31 3.82 -13.63
CA SER A 21 3.66 2.79 -12.66
C SER A 21 3.58 3.43 -11.26
N HIS A 22 2.37 3.70 -10.79
CA HIS A 22 2.17 4.16 -9.42
C HIS A 22 2.33 2.94 -8.51
N ALA A 23 3.58 2.58 -8.24
CA ALA A 23 3.90 1.72 -7.12
C ALA A 23 3.25 2.33 -5.88
N VAL A 24 2.45 1.54 -5.17
CA VAL A 24 1.77 2.00 -3.95
C VAL A 24 2.84 2.33 -2.92
N GLN A 25 2.81 3.54 -2.38
CA GLN A 25 3.68 3.95 -1.28
C GLN A 25 3.15 3.36 0.03
N TYR A 26 4.03 2.73 0.81
CA TYR A 26 3.68 2.19 2.13
C TYR A 26 4.37 2.98 3.24
N THR A 27 3.59 3.51 4.17
CA THR A 27 4.11 4.19 5.36
C THR A 27 3.68 3.43 6.61
N VAL A 28 4.57 3.35 7.60
CA VAL A 28 4.25 2.75 8.90
C VAL A 28 4.65 3.73 9.99
N THR A 29 3.76 3.96 10.95
CA THR A 29 4.00 4.90 12.04
C THR A 29 3.50 4.28 13.34
N ASN A 30 4.40 4.16 14.32
CA ASN A 30 4.04 3.72 15.65
C ASN A 30 3.75 4.94 16.53
N ARG A 31 2.47 5.28 16.70
CA ARG A 31 2.02 6.38 17.56
C ARG A 31 1.95 5.97 19.03
N ALA A 32 2.06 4.67 19.32
CA ALA A 32 1.96 4.10 20.66
C ALA A 32 3.31 3.56 21.17
N ALA A 33 4.44 4.11 20.72
CA ALA A 33 5.77 3.56 20.99
C ALA A 33 6.14 3.44 22.48
N THR A 34 5.48 4.22 23.36
CA THR A 34 5.68 4.20 24.82
C THR A 34 4.83 3.14 25.54
N THR A 35 3.89 2.50 24.84
CA THR A 35 3.10 1.39 25.38
C THR A 35 3.87 0.06 25.29
N PRO A 36 3.56 -0.94 26.13
CA PRO A 36 4.18 -2.26 26.02
C PRO A 36 4.02 -2.89 24.62
N GLY A 37 2.84 -2.81 24.01
CA GLY A 37 2.60 -3.36 22.67
C GLY A 37 3.30 -2.58 21.56
N GLY A 38 3.37 -1.25 21.66
CA GLY A 38 4.12 -0.43 20.71
C GLY A 38 5.63 -0.64 20.81
N ALA A 39 6.18 -0.79 22.02
CA ALA A 39 7.57 -1.16 22.22
C ALA A 39 7.87 -2.54 21.62
N ARG A 40 6.99 -3.52 21.86
CA ARG A 40 7.09 -4.86 21.28
C ARG A 40 7.03 -4.85 19.75
N PHE A 41 6.14 -4.05 19.15
CA PHE A 41 6.10 -3.87 17.70
C PHE A 41 7.46 -3.41 17.16
N ASN A 42 8.10 -2.42 17.78
CA ASN A 42 9.41 -1.93 17.33
C ASN A 42 10.52 -3.00 17.44
N GLN A 43 10.46 -3.83 18.49
CA GLN A 43 11.49 -4.83 18.77
C GLN A 43 11.34 -6.10 17.91
N GLU A 44 10.11 -6.55 17.66
CA GLU A 44 9.85 -7.86 17.06
C GLU A 44 9.39 -7.81 15.59
N ILE A 45 8.76 -6.70 15.17
CA ILE A 45 8.14 -6.60 13.83
C ILE A 45 8.80 -5.48 13.03
N GLY A 46 8.66 -4.24 13.52
CA GLY A 46 9.27 -3.07 12.93
C GLY A 46 8.65 -2.60 11.61
N THR A 47 9.04 -1.38 11.24
CA THR A 47 8.54 -0.68 10.05
C THR A 47 8.91 -1.40 8.74
N GLN A 48 10.16 -1.85 8.61
CA GLN A 48 10.65 -2.45 7.36
C GLN A 48 9.88 -3.73 7.00
N TYR A 49 9.73 -4.65 7.96
CA TYR A 49 8.98 -5.88 7.74
C TYR A 49 7.51 -5.58 7.42
N SER A 50 6.91 -4.62 8.13
CA SER A 50 5.53 -4.21 7.88
C SER A 50 5.33 -3.68 6.45
N GLN A 51 6.25 -2.84 5.94
CA GLN A 51 6.22 -2.36 4.56
C GLN A 51 6.36 -3.50 3.54
N GLN A 52 7.27 -4.45 3.79
CA GLN A 52 7.45 -5.64 2.93
C GLN A 52 6.18 -6.50 2.89
N THR A 53 5.54 -6.70 4.04
CA THR A 53 4.29 -7.44 4.16
C THR A 53 3.15 -6.73 3.43
N LEU A 54 3.01 -5.41 3.55
CA LEU A 54 2.01 -4.62 2.81
C LEU A 54 2.21 -4.73 1.28
N GLY A 55 3.46 -4.66 0.81
CA GLY A 55 3.79 -4.86 -0.59
C GLY A 55 3.48 -6.28 -1.10
N SER A 56 3.78 -7.28 -0.27
CA SER A 56 3.50 -8.70 -0.56
C SER A 56 2.01 -8.98 -0.60
N ALA A 57 1.24 -8.46 0.36
CA ALA A 57 -0.22 -8.57 0.40
C ALA A 57 -0.87 -7.90 -0.81
N THR A 58 -0.40 -6.72 -1.21
CA THR A 58 -0.88 -6.03 -2.41
C THR A 58 -0.60 -6.85 -3.68
N SER A 59 0.60 -7.41 -3.79
CA SER A 59 0.96 -8.29 -4.91
C SER A 59 0.12 -9.56 -4.94
N PHE A 60 -0.15 -10.14 -3.77
CA PHE A 60 -1.04 -11.30 -3.62
C PHE A 60 -2.45 -10.97 -4.11
N ILE A 61 -3.04 -9.86 -3.66
CA ILE A 61 -4.37 -9.40 -4.09
C ILE A 61 -4.40 -9.21 -5.62
N TRP A 62 -3.42 -8.49 -6.19
CA TRP A 62 -3.36 -8.27 -7.63
C TRP A 62 -3.30 -9.58 -8.43
N ARG A 63 -2.53 -10.57 -7.95
CA ARG A 63 -2.44 -11.90 -8.59
C ARG A 63 -3.75 -12.68 -8.45
N THR A 64 -4.31 -12.76 -7.26
CA THR A 64 -5.54 -13.51 -6.96
C THR A 64 -6.72 -13.01 -7.77
N PHE A 65 -6.86 -11.69 -7.94
CA PHE A 65 -7.95 -11.07 -8.69
C PHE A 65 -7.58 -10.69 -10.13
N GLN A 66 -6.43 -11.16 -10.64
CA GLN A 66 -5.98 -10.93 -12.02
C GLN A 66 -5.90 -9.44 -12.43
N GLN A 67 -5.53 -8.55 -11.50
CA GLN A 67 -5.31 -7.12 -11.72
C GLN A 67 -3.91 -6.84 -12.29
N ASN A 68 -3.64 -7.42 -13.45
CA ASN A 68 -2.33 -7.48 -14.08
C ASN A 68 -1.82 -6.11 -14.54
N THR A 69 -2.70 -5.20 -14.94
CA THR A 69 -2.34 -3.86 -15.44
C THR A 69 -2.70 -2.75 -14.44
N PRO A 70 -2.02 -1.59 -14.47
CA PRO A 70 -2.37 -0.45 -13.62
C PRO A 70 -3.84 -0.02 -13.71
N SER A 71 -4.45 -0.09 -14.89
CA SER A 71 -5.87 0.27 -15.10
C SER A 71 -6.86 -0.71 -14.45
N GLN A 72 -6.43 -1.93 -14.12
CA GLN A 72 -7.27 -2.93 -13.43
C GLN A 72 -7.21 -2.79 -11.91
N ARG A 73 -6.27 -1.98 -11.39
CA ARG A 73 -6.03 -1.81 -9.95
C ARG A 73 -6.82 -0.59 -9.47
N LYS A 74 -7.27 -0.63 -8.22
CA LYS A 74 -7.80 0.56 -7.55
C LYS A 74 -6.71 1.64 -7.54
N ASN A 75 -7.06 2.88 -7.91
CA ASN A 75 -6.12 3.99 -7.90
C ASN A 75 -5.83 4.45 -6.46
N VAL A 76 -4.89 3.78 -5.79
CA VAL A 76 -4.43 4.10 -4.44
C VAL A 76 -2.93 4.37 -4.51
N GLN A 77 -2.53 5.61 -4.22
CA GLN A 77 -1.14 6.01 -4.28
C GLN A 77 -0.39 5.71 -2.97
N LYS A 78 -1.09 5.66 -1.83
CA LYS A 78 -0.49 5.47 -0.50
C LYS A 78 -1.39 4.62 0.39
N VAL A 79 -0.77 3.69 1.12
CA VAL A 79 -1.38 2.95 2.24
C VAL A 79 -0.58 3.22 3.50
N SER A 80 -1.26 3.56 4.59
CA SER A 80 -0.63 3.92 5.86
C SER A 80 -1.03 2.94 6.97
N LEU A 81 -0.04 2.34 7.64
CA LEU A 81 -0.24 1.53 8.83
C LEU A 81 0.11 2.35 10.08
N PHE A 82 -0.82 2.39 11.03
CA PHE A 82 -0.66 3.01 12.32
C PHE A 82 -0.73 1.97 13.43
N ILE A 83 0.25 2.01 14.33
CA ILE A 83 0.17 1.32 15.62
C ILE A 83 -0.30 2.35 16.63
N ASP A 84 -1.53 2.20 17.11
CA ASP A 84 -2.22 3.19 17.94
C ASP A 84 -2.56 2.60 19.32
N ASP A 85 -2.61 3.45 20.34
CA ASP A 85 -3.16 3.07 21.64
C ASP A 85 -4.68 3.29 21.60
N MET A 86 -5.41 2.22 21.28
CA MET A 86 -6.85 2.27 21.04
C MET A 86 -7.55 1.00 21.51
N ASP A 87 -8.86 1.10 21.76
CA ASP A 87 -9.69 -0.06 22.03
C ASP A 87 -9.92 -0.92 20.79
N GLY A 88 -10.20 -2.20 21.01
CA GLY A 88 -10.37 -3.18 19.93
C GLY A 88 -9.05 -3.58 19.29
N VAL A 89 -9.10 -4.53 18.36
CA VAL A 89 -7.87 -5.16 17.82
C VAL A 89 -7.31 -4.36 16.64
N ALA A 90 -8.14 -4.05 15.65
CA ALA A 90 -7.75 -3.32 14.45
C ALA A 90 -8.98 -2.81 13.69
N TYR A 91 -8.79 -1.78 12.87
CA TYR A 91 -9.79 -1.34 11.89
C TYR A 91 -9.12 -0.72 10.66
N THR A 92 -9.91 -0.51 9.61
CA THR A 92 -9.49 0.23 8.42
C THR A 92 -10.39 1.43 8.20
N SER A 93 -9.80 2.52 7.73
CA SER A 93 -10.52 3.72 7.30
C SER A 93 -9.76 4.35 6.14
N ASN A 94 -10.45 4.65 5.03
CA ASN A 94 -9.83 5.11 3.79
C ASN A 94 -8.73 4.15 3.29
N ASN A 95 -7.48 4.64 3.20
CA ASN A 95 -6.30 3.85 2.84
C ASN A 95 -5.39 3.64 4.07
N GLU A 96 -5.98 3.68 5.26
CA GLU A 96 -5.30 3.56 6.54
C GLU A 96 -5.70 2.26 7.24
N ILE A 97 -4.71 1.64 7.87
CA ILE A 97 -4.85 0.46 8.71
C ILE A 97 -4.42 0.88 10.11
N HIS A 98 -5.27 0.65 11.09
CA HIS A 98 -5.00 0.95 12.50
C HIS A 98 -4.96 -0.36 13.26
N VAL A 99 -3.86 -0.62 13.96
CA VAL A 99 -3.66 -1.80 14.79
C VAL A 99 -3.41 -1.36 16.22
N SER A 100 -4.13 -1.96 17.16
CA SER A 100 -4.01 -1.58 18.57
C SER A 100 -2.71 -2.09 19.18
N ALA A 101 -2.08 -1.24 19.97
CA ALA A 101 -0.96 -1.57 20.84
C ALA A 101 -1.40 -2.13 22.20
N ARG A 102 -2.70 -2.20 22.48
CA ARG A 102 -3.21 -2.80 23.72
C ARG A 102 -3.14 -4.32 23.64
N ILE A 103 -2.59 -4.95 24.68
CA ILE A 103 -2.64 -6.40 24.84
C ILE A 103 -4.05 -6.75 25.28
N HIS A 104 -4.84 -7.30 24.36
CA HIS A 104 -6.15 -7.82 24.68
C HIS A 104 -5.97 -9.27 25.14
N SER A 105 -6.26 -9.55 26.41
CA SER A 105 -6.33 -10.93 26.91
C SER A 105 -7.45 -11.66 26.16
N ARG A 106 -7.11 -12.80 25.57
CA ARG A 106 -8.09 -13.70 24.93
C ARG A 106 -8.94 -14.42 25.97
#